data_AF-A0A7J4TTL3-F1
#
_entry.id   AF-A0A7J4TTL3-F1
#
_cell.length_a   1.000
_cell.length_b   1.000
_cell.length_c   1.000
_cell.angle_alpha   90.00
_cell.angle_beta   90.00
_cell.angle_gamma   90.00
#
_symmetry.space_group_name_H-M   'P 1'
#
loop_
_entity.id
_entity.type
_entity.pdbx_description
1 polymer ?
#
loop_
_entity_poly.entity_id
_entity_poly.type
_entity_poly.pdbx_seq_one_letter_code
_entity_poly.pdbx_strand_id
1 'polypeptide(L)' 'MAWEAYQQIKKHLDDCKKPLIFFDDDQDGTCSFLLFYRYKKEGKGIPLKTAPKL' A
#
# COMPACT_ATOMS: atom_id res chain seq x y z
N MET A 1 7.00 8.43 -19.23
CA MET A 1 7.14 9.02 -17.88
C MET A 1 6.13 8.43 -16.88
N ALA A 2 4.93 9.00 -16.67
CA ALA A 2 4.01 8.52 -15.61
C ALA A 2 3.48 7.09 -15.83
N TRP A 3 3.22 6.72 -17.08
CA TRP A 3 2.77 5.36 -17.45
C TRP A 3 3.82 4.28 -17.15
N GLU A 4 5.10 4.58 -17.35
CA GLU A 4 6.19 3.64 -17.09
C GLU A 4 6.35 3.38 -15.60
N ALA A 5 6.26 4.43 -14.78
CA ALA A 5 6.28 4.30 -13.32
C ALA A 5 5.11 3.44 -12.83
N TYR A 6 3.91 3.64 -13.39
CA TYR A 6 2.74 2.81 -13.08
C TYR A 6 2.99 1.32 -13.39
N GLN A 7 3.53 1.01 -14.57
CA GLN A 7 3.79 -0.38 -14.96
C GLN A 7 4.83 -1.06 -14.07
N GLN A 8 5.88 -0.34 -13.67
CA GLN A 8 6.90 -0.86 -12.76
C GLN A 8 6.31 -1.16 -11.38
N ILE A 9 5.57 -0.21 -10.81
CA ILE A 9 4.91 -0.39 -9.51
C ILE A 9 3.94 -1.58 -9.58
N LYS A 10 3.10 -1.66 -10.63
CA LYS A 10 2.17 -2.77 -10.82
C LYS A 10 2.91 -4.12 -10.87
N LYS A 11 4.01 -4.21 -11.61
CA LYS A 11 4.83 -5.43 -11.68
C LYS A 11 5.37 -5.84 -10.30
N HIS A 12 5.99 -4.92 -9.57
CA HIS A 12 6.51 -5.21 -8.23
C HIS A 12 5.40 -5.66 -7.27
N LEU A 13 4.23 -5.04 -7.37
CA LEU A 13 3.06 -5.44 -6.61
C LEU A 13 2.62 -6.86 -6.99
N ASP A 14 2.56 -7.20 -8.28
CA ASP A 14 2.16 -8.51 -8.82
C ASP A 14 3.11 -9.64 -8.42
N ASP A 15 4.41 -9.37 -8.37
CA ASP A 15 5.43 -10.37 -8.05
C ASP A 15 5.69 -10.52 -6.54
N CYS A 16 5.30 -9.54 -5.72
CA CYS A 16 5.49 -9.56 -4.27
C CYS A 16 4.65 -10.66 -3.59
N LYS A 17 5.17 -11.22 -2.50
CA LYS A 17 4.47 -12.17 -1.63
C LYS A 17 4.27 -11.59 -0.24
N LYS A 18 3.05 -11.66 0.28
CA LYS A 18 2.65 -11.19 1.62
C LYS A 18 3.15 -9.74 1.89
N PRO A 19 2.72 -8.75 1.11
CA PRO A 19 3.19 -7.37 1.23
C PRO A 19 2.86 -6.79 2.61
N LEU A 20 3.80 -6.00 3.16
CA LEU A 20 3.56 -5.15 4.32
C LEU A 20 3.16 -3.76 3.82
N ILE A 21 1.96 -3.32 4.18
CA ILE A 21 1.39 -2.07 3.69
C ILE A 21 1.31 -1.12 4.87
N PHE A 22 2.15 -0.09 4.85
CA PHE A 22 2.10 0.99 5.80
C PHE A 22 1.15 2.07 5.28
N PHE A 23 0.25 2.55 6.12
CA PHE A 23 -0.71 3.59 5.79
C PHE A 23 -1.01 4.43 7.04
N ASP A 24 -1.53 5.63 6.86
CA ASP A 24 -1.85 6.51 7.98
C ASP A 24 -3.03 5.97 8.80
N ASP A 25 -3.02 6.20 10.13
CA ASP A 25 -4.10 5.78 11.05
C ASP A 25 -5.34 6.68 10.92
N ASP A 26 -5.86 6.84 9.70
CA ASP A 26 -7.06 7.58 9.38
C ASP A 26 -7.99 6.80 8.43
N GLN A 27 -9.13 7.43 8.09
CA GLN A 27 -10.16 6.83 7.25
C GLN A 27 -9.67 6.63 5.81
N ASP A 28 -8.88 7.57 5.28
CA ASP A 28 -8.39 7.55 3.89
C ASP A 28 -7.27 6.52 3.70
N GLY A 29 -6.35 6.43 4.66
CA GLY A 29 -5.32 5.40 4.76
C GLY A 29 -5.94 4.01 4.87
N THR A 30 -6.97 3.86 5.72
CA THR A 30 -7.72 2.61 5.84
C THR A 30 -8.39 2.23 4.51
N CYS A 31 -9.05 3.18 3.83
CA CYS A 31 -9.64 2.95 2.52
C CYS A 31 -8.60 2.53 1.48
N SER A 32 -7.42 3.17 1.49
CA SER A 32 -6.30 2.85 0.61
C SER A 32 -5.79 1.42 0.83
N PHE A 33 -5.63 1.01 2.09
CA PHE A 33 -5.28 -0.36 2.44
C PHE A 33 -6.34 -1.37 1.96
N LEU A 34 -7.64 -1.08 2.16
CA LEU A 34 -8.72 -1.97 1.72
C LEU A 34 -8.74 -2.16 0.20
N LEU A 35 -8.52 -1.09 -0.58
CA LEU A 35 -8.41 -1.16 -2.03
C LEU A 35 -7.23 -2.02 -2.46
N PHE A 36 -6.08 -1.83 -1.82
CA PHE A 36 -4.89 -2.64 -2.08
C PHE A 36 -5.12 -4.11 -1.73
N TYR A 37 -5.69 -4.38 -0.55
CA TYR A 37 -5.96 -5.75 -0.09
C TYR A 37 -6.97 -6.45 -0.99
N ARG A 38 -7.97 -5.72 -1.51
CA ARG A 38 -8.91 -6.25 -2.50
C ARG A 38 -8.23 -6.65 -3.81
N TYR A 39 -7.22 -5.87 -4.23
CA TYR A 39 -6.41 -6.18 -5.42
C TYR A 39 -5.49 -7.38 -5.20
N LYS A 40 -4.71 -7.39 -4.10
CA LYS A 40 -3.71 -8.43 -3.84
C LYS A 40 -4.26 -9.72 -3.24
N LYS A 41 -5.31 -9.60 -2.43
CA LYS A 41 -5.89 -10.67 -1.60
C LYS A 41 -4.91 -11.33 -0.63
N GLU A 42 -3.79 -10.68 -0.34
CA GLU A 42 -2.78 -11.11 0.63
C GLU A 42 -1.99 -9.92 1.18
N GLY A 43 -1.29 -10.14 2.29
CA GLY A 43 -0.48 -9.13 2.96
C GLY A 43 -1.06 -8.67 4.29
N LYS A 44 -0.37 -7.73 4.94
CA LYS A 44 -0.76 -7.16 6.23
C LYS A 44 -0.70 -5.64 6.19
N GLY A 45 -1.77 -5.02 6.65
CA GLY A 45 -1.83 -3.58 6.89
C GLY A 45 -1.23 -3.20 8.23
N ILE A 46 -0.42 -2.13 8.25
CA ILE A 46 0.20 -1.56 9.44
C ILE A 46 -0.18 -0.06 9.49
N PRO A 47 -1.20 0.31 10.29
CA PRO A 47 -1.52 1.72 10.49
C PRO A 47 -0.38 2.39 11.28
N LEU A 48 0.13 3.49 10.73
CA LEU A 48 1.16 4.31 11.33
C LEU A 48 0.50 5.42 12.14
N LYS A 49 0.70 5.38 13.46
CA LYS A 49 0.13 6.34 14.42
C LYS A 49 0.98 7.59 14.63
N THR A 50 2.22 7.55 14.15
CA THR A 50 3.23 8.57 14.42
C THR A 50 3.61 9.24 13.10
N ALA A 51 3.17 10.48 12.93
CA ALA A 51 3.91 11.40 12.08
C ALA A 51 5.28 11.66 12.75
N PRO A 52 6.41 11.58 12.04
CA PRO A 52 7.68 12.00 12.60
C PRO A 52 7.55 13.47 13.05
N LYS A 53 7.77 13.72 14.35
CA LYS A 53 8.01 15.08 14.83
C LYS A 53 9.43 15.44 14.39
N LEU A 54 9.52 16.44 13.50
CA LEU A 54 10.76 17.12 13.13
C LEU A 54 11.42 17.75 14.36
#